data_AF-A0AAN1WLI6-F1
#
_entry.id   AF-A0AAN1WLI6-F1
#
_cell.length_a   1.000
_cell.length_b   1.000
_cell.length_c   1.000
_cell.angle_alpha   90.00
_cell.angle_beta   90.00
_cell.angle_gamma   90.00
#
_symmetry.space_group_name_H-M   'P 1'
#
loop_
_entity.id
_entity.type
_entity.pdbx_description
1 polymer ?
#
loop_
_entity_poly.entity_id
_entity_poly.type
_entity_poly.pdbx_seq_one_letter_code
_entity_poly.pdbx_strand_id
1 'polypeptide(L)' 'MIEGFFMVQARRTLIPVDQPSWFHLCSRCIKRSFLMGEDKYSGKNYEHRREWISDK' A
#
# COMPACT_ATOMS: atom_id res chain seq x y z
N MET A 1 14.41 -14.40 -10.98
CA MET A 1 13.57 -15.39 -10.26
C MET A 1 13.32 -14.79 -8.88
N ILE A 2 12.29 -14.00 -8.61
CA ILE A 2 10.84 -14.23 -8.79
C ILE A 2 10.50 -15.69 -8.52
N GLU A 3 10.16 -16.04 -7.28
CA GLU A 3 9.25 -17.14 -6.95
C GLU A 3 8.70 -16.84 -5.54
N GLY A 4 7.46 -16.33 -5.44
CA GLY A 4 6.76 -16.27 -4.13
C GLY A 4 5.86 -15.06 -3.83
N PHE A 5 5.94 -13.95 -4.57
CA PHE A 5 5.19 -12.72 -4.21
C PHE A 5 3.76 -12.62 -4.79
N PHE A 6 3.08 -13.74 -5.03
CA PHE A 6 1.75 -13.75 -5.64
C PHE A 6 0.57 -13.64 -4.67
N MET A 7 0.79 -13.34 -3.38
CA MET A 7 -0.31 -13.17 -2.43
C MET A 7 -0.12 -11.97 -1.52
N VAL A 8 -1.22 -11.28 -1.23
CA VAL A 8 -1.27 -10.13 -0.33
C VAL A 8 -0.79 -10.59 1.05
N GLN A 9 0.34 -10.06 1.50
CA GLN A 9 0.90 -10.35 2.82
C GLN A 9 0.54 -9.24 3.81
N ALA A 10 0.19 -9.62 5.04
CA ALA A 10 -0.08 -8.66 6.10
C ALA A 10 1.20 -7.89 6.45
N ARG A 11 1.12 -6.57 6.67
CA ARG A 11 2.31 -5.74 6.95
C ARG A 11 3.18 -6.29 8.09
N ARG A 12 2.57 -6.92 9.11
CA ARG A 12 3.28 -7.56 10.23
C ARG A 12 4.20 -8.71 9.85
N THR A 13 4.04 -9.32 8.67
CA THR A 13 4.89 -10.44 8.21
C THR A 13 6.03 -9.96 7.31
N LEU A 14 6.00 -8.68 6.89
CA LEU A 14 7.03 -8.10 6.02
C LEU A 14 8.25 -7.60 6.80
N ILE A 15 8.08 -7.28 8.08
CA ILE A 15 9.12 -6.65 8.90
C ILE A 15 9.42 -7.55 10.10
N PRO A 16 10.65 -8.07 10.23
CA PRO A 16 11.08 -8.81 11.41
C PRO A 16 11.22 -7.86 12.61
N VAL A 17 10.77 -8.30 13.79
CA VAL A 17 10.69 -7.48 15.01
C VAL A 17 12.05 -7.33 15.71
N ASP A 18 12.97 -8.26 15.44
CA ASP A 18 14.28 -8.39 16.08
C ASP A 18 15.40 -7.55 15.43
N GLN A 19 15.13 -6.95 14.27
CA GLN A 19 16.14 -6.20 13.51
C GLN A 19 15.79 -4.71 13.39
N PRO A 20 16.64 -3.80 13.89
CA PRO A 20 16.50 -2.39 13.61
C PRO A 20 16.83 -2.13 12.12
N SER A 21 15.91 -1.53 11.38
CA SER A 21 16.04 -1.28 9.94
C SER A 21 15.20 -0.08 9.52
N TRP A 22 15.65 0.65 8.50
CA TRP A 22 14.94 1.78 7.92
C TRP A 22 14.13 1.32 6.71
N PHE A 23 12.80 1.47 6.74
CA PHE A 23 11.91 0.98 5.68
C PHE A 23 11.15 2.11 5.01
N HIS A 24 11.07 2.08 3.68
CA HIS A 24 10.10 2.88 2.92
C HIS A 24 8.80 2.10 2.77
N LEU A 25 7.79 2.50 3.55
CA LEU A 25 6.47 1.87 3.52
C LEU A 25 5.56 2.57 2.52
N CYS A 26 5.03 1.81 1.56
CA CYS A 26 4.01 2.29 0.63
C CYS A 26 2.74 1.45 0.77
N SER A 27 1.62 2.09 1.11
CA SER A 27 0.30 1.46 1.09
C SER A 27 -0.24 1.49 -0.34
N ARG A 28 -0.45 0.31 -0.93
CA ARG A 28 -1.13 0.15 -2.24
C ARG A 28 -2.33 -0.75 -2.08
N CYS A 29 -3.45 -0.35 -2.65
CA CYS A 29 -4.63 -1.19 -2.67
C CYS A 29 -4.49 -2.36 -3.63
N ILE A 30 -5.12 -3.45 -3.22
CA ILE A 30 -5.36 -4.61 -4.05
C ILE A 30 -6.45 -4.30 -5.08
N LYS A 31 -6.46 -5.02 -6.22
CA LYS A 31 -7.52 -4.95 -7.24
C LYS A 31 -7.80 -3.56 -7.83
N ARG A 32 -6.81 -2.66 -7.90
CA ARG A 32 -6.92 -1.28 -8.42
C ARG A 32 -7.87 -0.35 -7.64
N SER A 33 -8.15 -0.63 -6.37
CA SER A 33 -8.95 0.30 -5.55
C SER A 33 -8.12 1.52 -5.16
N PHE A 34 -8.01 2.55 -6.01
CA PHE A 34 -7.12 3.71 -5.75
C PHE A 34 -7.40 4.38 -4.39
N LEU A 35 -6.38 4.43 -3.52
CA LEU A 35 -6.48 5.04 -2.19
C LEU A 35 -6.52 6.56 -2.22
N MET A 36 -5.67 7.16 -3.06
CA MET A 36 -5.44 8.60 -3.18
C MET A 36 -4.93 8.92 -4.59
N GLY A 37 -4.90 10.19 -4.98
CA GLY A 37 -4.51 10.63 -6.30
C GLY A 37 -5.55 10.36 -7.39
N GLU A 38 -5.16 10.63 -8.63
CA GLU A 38 -6.00 10.45 -9.81
C GLU A 38 -5.75 9.08 -10.45
N ASP A 39 -6.82 8.31 -10.63
CA ASP A 39 -6.76 7.09 -11.42
C ASP A 39 -6.72 7.43 -12.91
N LYS A 40 -5.55 7.21 -13.53
CA LYS A 40 -5.32 7.47 -14.97
C LYS A 40 -6.25 6.68 -15.90
N TYR A 41 -6.86 5.59 -15.44
CA TYR A 41 -7.76 4.78 -16.25
C TYR A 41 -9.21 5.27 -16.19
N SER A 42 -9.72 5.60 -15.00
CA SER A 42 -11.09 6.09 -14.84
C SER A 42 -11.23 7.62 -14.80
N GLY A 43 -10.12 8.36 -14.69
CA GLY A 43 -10.10 9.82 -14.52
C GLY A 43 -10.62 10.29 -13.16
N LYS A 44 -10.85 9.37 -12.22
CA LYS A 44 -11.41 9.72 -10.90
C LYS A 44 -10.32 10.14 -9.94
N ASN A 45 -10.55 11.27 -9.28
CA ASN A 45 -9.69 11.79 -8.22
C ASN A 45 -10.15 11.28 -6.84
N TYR A 46 -9.24 10.62 -6.13
CA TYR A 46 -9.45 10.04 -4.80
C TYR A 46 -8.65 10.75 -3.70
N GLU A 47 -8.06 11.91 -3.97
CA GLU A 47 -7.27 12.71 -3.01
C GLU A 47 -8.09 13.07 -1.77
N HIS A 48 -9.41 13.22 -1.90
CA HIS A 48 -10.34 13.47 -0.79
C HIS A 48 -10.34 12.39 0.30
N ARG A 49 -9.78 11.19 0.03
CA ARG A 49 -9.69 10.08 1.00
C ARG A 49 -8.40 10.08 1.81
N ARG A 50 -7.44 10.96 1.46
CA ARG A 50 -6.11 11.00 2.06
C ARG A 50 -6.14 11.30 3.56
N GLU A 51 -7.05 12.18 3.98
CA GLU A 51 -7.20 12.58 5.39
C GLU A 51 -7.66 11.40 6.25
N TRP A 52 -8.67 10.65 5.80
CA TRP A 52 -9.15 9.42 6.45
C TRP A 52 -8.09 8.31 6.53
N ILE A 53 -7.21 8.21 5.54
CA ILE A 53 -6.15 7.19 5.50
C ILE A 53 -4.99 7.55 6.43
N SER A 54 -4.70 8.85 6.60
CA SER A 54 -3.60 9.31 7.47
C SER A 54 -3.91 9.18 8.96
N ASP A 55 -5.18 9.16 9.35
CA ASP A 55 -5.63 9.02 10.73
C ASP A 55 -5.47 7.58 11.28
N LYS A 56 -4.99 6.65 10.45
CA LYS A 56 -4.92 5.20 10.70
C LYS A 56 -3.53 4.61 10.51
#